data_AF-A0A4P7WDY3-F1
#
_entry.id   AF-A0A4P7WDY3-F1
#
_cell.length_a   1.000
_cell.length_b   1.000
_cell.length_c   1.000
_cell.angle_alpha   90.00
_cell.angle_beta   90.00
_cell.angle_gamma   90.00
#
_symmetry.space_group_name_H-M   'P 1'
#
loop_
_entity.id
_entity.type
_entity.pdbx_description
1 polymer ?
#
loop_
_entity_poly.entity_id
_entity_poly.type
_entity_poly.pdbx_seq_one_letter_code
_entity_poly.pdbx_strand_id
1 'polypeptide(L)'
;MIKSIEYLINKGKDKGKLFVISRLPLLKADKLAVRVLQDLAKAQSFRWESNPEINIANLKATAIERLLPFINANISEQTSLNLLDCCKIKRDPENPLAKPSKILEGDLEDPITFMELQNVALNLHIDFIKATSFQLAFATETLSQAQMARQKKGQNCQIITKTKKSRFHPLF
;
A
#
# COMPACT_ATOMS: atom_id res chain seq x y z
N MET A 1 -16.34 -18.45 2.41
CA MET A 1 -16.84 -17.80 1.17
C MET A 1 -15.95 -16.59 0.90
N ILE A 2 -15.45 -16.43 -0.33
CA ILE A 2 -14.63 -15.27 -0.70
C ILE A 2 -15.59 -14.08 -0.93
N LYS A 3 -15.30 -12.91 -0.34
CA LYS A 3 -16.13 -11.71 -0.55
C LYS A 3 -16.03 -11.26 -2.01
N SER A 4 -17.16 -10.99 -2.64
CA SER A 4 -17.24 -10.41 -3.98
C SER A 4 -18.29 -9.31 -3.99
N ILE A 5 -18.08 -8.30 -4.82
CA ILE A 5 -18.99 -7.18 -5.02
C ILE A 5 -19.22 -6.98 -6.51
N GLU A 6 -20.45 -6.63 -6.86
CA GLU A 6 -20.81 -6.19 -8.20
C GLU A 6 -20.75 -4.66 -8.22
N TYR A 7 -20.06 -4.10 -9.21
CA TYR A 7 -19.83 -2.67 -9.36
C TYR A 7 -20.28 -2.23 -10.74
N LEU A 8 -21.35 -1.44 -10.78
CA LEU A 8 -21.91 -0.89 -12.00
C LEU A 8 -21.31 0.50 -12.26
N ILE A 9 -20.79 0.71 -13.46
CA ILE A 9 -20.30 2.02 -13.88
C ILE A 9 -21.48 2.90 -14.30
N ASN A 10 -21.63 4.05 -13.63
CA ASN A 10 -22.76 4.96 -13.82
C ASN A 10 -22.44 6.18 -14.70
N LYS A 11 -21.16 6.43 -14.99
CA LYS A 11 -20.66 7.66 -15.64
C LYS A 11 -19.56 7.31 -16.66
N GLY A 12 -19.27 8.26 -17.55
CA GLY A 12 -18.20 8.10 -18.54
C GLY A 12 -18.57 7.27 -19.75
N LYS A 13 -17.58 6.93 -20.57
CA LYS A 13 -17.75 6.09 -21.78
C LYS A 13 -18.08 4.63 -21.44
N ASP A 14 -17.68 4.18 -20.26
CA ASP A 14 -17.91 2.82 -19.77
C ASP A 14 -19.25 2.65 -19.04
N LYS A 15 -20.16 3.63 -19.12
CA LYS A 15 -21.46 3.59 -18.44
C LYS A 15 -22.27 2.35 -18.85
N GLY A 16 -22.80 1.63 -17.86
CA GLY A 16 -23.60 0.42 -18.05
C GLY A 16 -22.78 -0.87 -18.01
N LYS A 17 -21.44 -0.81 -18.02
CA LYS A 17 -20.60 -1.99 -17.82
C LYS A 17 -20.67 -2.44 -16.35
N LEU A 18 -20.82 -3.75 -16.15
CA LEU A 18 -20.87 -4.38 -14.84
C LEU A 18 -19.57 -5.13 -14.56
N PHE A 19 -18.92 -4.77 -13.47
CA PHE A 19 -17.70 -5.43 -13.00
C PHE A 19 -17.98 -6.25 -11.75
N VAL A 20 -17.34 -7.41 -11.65
CA VAL A 20 -17.35 -8.28 -10.48
C VAL A 20 -15.96 -8.25 -9.89
N ILE A 21 -15.85 -7.68 -8.70
CA ILE A 21 -14.58 -7.50 -7.99
C ILE A 21 -14.56 -8.51 -6.85
N SER A 22 -13.56 -9.38 -6.86
CA SER A 22 -13.45 -10.46 -5.89
C SER A 22 -12.22 -10.29 -5.00
N ARG A 23 -12.36 -10.62 -3.72
CA ARG A 23 -11.26 -10.61 -2.78
C ARG A 23 -10.29 -11.75 -3.12
N LEU A 24 -8.99 -11.52 -2.94
CA LEU A 24 -7.99 -12.58 -3.08
C LEU A 24 -8.08 -13.60 -1.92
N PRO A 25 -7.61 -14.84 -2.12
CA PRO A 25 -7.39 -15.78 -1.03
C PRO A 25 -6.45 -15.19 0.03
N LEU A 26 -6.62 -15.60 1.29
CA LEU A 26 -5.93 -15.06 2.47
C LEU A 26 -4.43 -14.76 2.23
N LEU A 27 -3.68 -15.77 1.79
CA LEU A 27 -2.23 -15.66 1.57
C LEU A 27 -1.84 -14.70 0.44
N LYS A 28 -2.67 -14.59 -0.60
CA LYS A 28 -2.43 -13.66 -1.72
C LYS A 28 -2.79 -12.23 -1.31
N ALA A 29 -3.87 -12.07 -0.56
CA ALA A 29 -4.31 -10.79 -0.03
C ALA A 29 -3.29 -10.19 0.95
N ASP A 30 -2.72 -11.02 1.82
CA ASP A 30 -1.66 -10.61 2.76
C ASP A 30 -0.39 -10.15 2.04
N LYS A 31 0.08 -10.92 1.05
CA LYS A 31 1.22 -10.53 0.21
C LYS A 31 0.97 -9.23 -0.57
N LEU A 32 -0.25 -9.03 -1.05
CA LEU A 32 -0.63 -7.78 -1.71
C LEU A 32 -0.55 -6.61 -0.72
N ALA A 33 -1.06 -6.77 0.50
CA ALA A 33 -1.01 -5.74 1.55
C ALA A 33 0.42 -5.36 1.93
N VAL A 34 1.32 -6.34 2.10
CA VAL A 34 2.76 -6.10 2.33
C VAL A 34 3.35 -5.29 1.18
N ARG A 35 3.07 -5.67 -0.07
CA ARG A 35 3.62 -5.00 -1.25
C ARG A 35 3.11 -3.56 -1.38
N VAL A 36 1.83 -3.32 -1.11
CA VAL A 36 1.25 -1.96 -1.05
C VAL A 36 2.01 -1.12 -0.03
N LEU A 37 2.23 -1.63 1.19
CA LEU A 37 2.96 -0.89 2.23
C LEU A 37 4.43 -0.64 1.86
N GLN A 38 5.09 -1.60 1.21
CA GLN A 38 6.45 -1.43 0.71
C GLN A 38 6.54 -0.37 -0.39
N ASP A 39 5.57 -0.32 -1.30
CA ASP A 39 5.53 0.70 -2.35
C ASP A 39 5.31 2.09 -1.73
N LEU A 40 4.44 2.21 -0.74
CA LEU A 40 4.24 3.45 0.02
C LEU A 40 5.48 3.89 0.78
N ALA A 41 6.22 2.94 1.38
CA ALA A 41 7.46 3.25 2.08
C ALA A 41 8.57 3.73 1.13
N LYS A 42 8.57 3.28 -0.13
CA LYS A 42 9.51 3.75 -1.16
C LYS A 42 9.11 5.11 -1.73
N ALA A 43 7.83 5.41 -1.77
CA ALA A 43 7.32 6.70 -2.20
C ALA A 43 7.73 7.77 -1.16
N GLN A 44 8.85 8.45 -1.41
CA GLN A 44 9.41 9.51 -0.53
C GLN A 44 8.47 10.70 -0.32
N SER A 45 7.38 10.78 -1.09
CA SER A 45 6.27 11.73 -0.95
C SER A 45 5.38 11.43 0.27
N PHE A 46 5.41 10.21 0.82
CA PHE A 46 4.60 9.82 1.97
C PHE A 46 5.28 10.21 3.28
N ARG A 47 5.17 11.48 3.65
CA ARG A 47 5.48 11.92 5.01
C ARG A 47 4.31 11.59 5.93
N TRP A 48 4.45 10.51 6.71
CA TRP A 48 3.54 10.21 7.82
C TRP A 48 3.37 11.41 8.78
N GLU A 49 4.43 12.21 8.94
CA GLU A 49 4.50 13.35 9.86
C GLU A 49 3.69 14.58 9.42
N SER A 50 3.44 14.77 8.12
CA SER A 50 2.74 15.97 7.64
C SER A 50 1.22 15.88 7.74
N ASN A 51 0.69 14.74 8.18
CA ASN A 51 -0.73 14.50 8.29
C ASN A 51 -1.03 13.96 9.70
N PRO A 52 -1.50 14.80 10.64
CA PRO A 52 -1.67 14.40 12.05
C PRO A 52 -2.71 13.26 12.24
N GLU A 53 -3.54 12.99 11.23
CA GLU A 53 -4.44 11.84 11.20
C GLU A 53 -3.73 10.51 10.83
N ILE A 54 -2.54 10.56 10.21
CA ILE A 54 -1.76 9.39 9.77
C ILE A 54 -0.60 9.14 10.73
N ASN A 55 -0.90 9.00 12.02
CA ASN A 55 0.03 8.25 12.87
C ASN A 55 -0.21 6.77 12.59
N ILE A 56 0.83 5.95 12.39
CA ILE A 56 0.68 4.52 12.11
C ILE A 56 -0.11 3.82 13.25
N ALA A 57 -0.07 4.40 14.46
CA ALA A 57 -0.86 4.02 15.63
C ALA A 57 -2.36 4.41 15.56
N ASN A 58 -2.74 5.41 14.74
CA ASN A 58 -4.09 5.95 14.59
C ASN A 58 -4.75 5.64 13.25
N LEU A 59 -4.28 4.62 12.52
CA LEU A 59 -4.93 4.06 11.33
C LEU A 59 -6.27 3.37 11.69
N LYS A 60 -7.22 4.15 12.21
CA LYS A 60 -8.62 3.76 12.39
C LYS A 60 -9.21 3.48 11.02
N ALA A 61 -10.25 2.65 10.98
CA ALA A 61 -10.85 2.19 9.73
C ALA A 61 -11.22 3.31 8.75
N THR A 62 -11.65 4.45 9.28
CA THR A 62 -12.03 5.67 8.56
C THR A 62 -10.85 6.48 8.02
N ALA A 63 -9.66 6.39 8.63
CA ALA A 63 -8.46 7.09 8.15
C ALA A 63 -7.90 6.41 6.89
N ILE A 64 -7.93 5.07 6.82
CA ILE A 64 -7.39 4.34 5.66
C ILE A 64 -8.24 4.53 4.41
N GLU A 65 -9.57 4.63 4.56
CA GLU A 65 -10.46 4.92 3.44
C GLU A 65 -10.16 6.29 2.80
N ARG A 66 -9.82 7.30 3.62
CA ARG A 66 -9.35 8.61 3.14
C ARG A 66 -7.98 8.55 2.46
N LEU A 67 -7.16 7.54 2.78
CA LEU A 67 -5.84 7.34 2.18
C LEU A 67 -5.88 6.56 0.88
N LEU A 68 -6.98 5.88 0.55
CA LEU A 68 -7.08 5.08 -0.69
C LEU A 68 -6.65 5.86 -1.95
N PRO A 69 -7.08 7.12 -2.19
CA PRO A 69 -6.64 7.87 -3.37
C PRO A 69 -5.13 8.14 -3.38
N PHE A 70 -4.58 8.44 -2.20
CA PHE A 70 -3.14 8.65 -2.06
C PHE A 70 -2.36 7.35 -2.26
N ILE A 71 -2.88 6.24 -1.73
CA ILE A 71 -2.26 4.93 -1.91
C ILE A 71 -2.22 4.59 -3.39
N ASN A 72 -3.35 4.73 -4.08
CA ASN A 72 -3.44 4.41 -5.51
C ASN A 72 -2.48 5.26 -6.37
N ALA A 73 -2.24 6.51 -5.99
CA ALA A 73 -1.30 7.39 -6.68
C ALA A 73 0.18 7.02 -6.49
N ASN A 74 0.54 6.28 -5.43
CA ASN A 74 1.93 6.01 -5.05
C ASN A 74 2.30 4.51 -5.08
N ILE A 75 1.36 3.61 -5.37
CA ILE A 75 1.67 2.19 -5.58
C ILE A 75 2.41 1.98 -6.90
N SER A 76 3.24 0.93 -6.96
CA SER A 76 3.90 0.56 -8.20
C SER A 76 2.92 0.04 -9.25
N GLU A 77 3.30 0.14 -10.52
CA GLU A 77 2.55 -0.44 -11.65
C GLU A 77 2.23 -1.93 -11.44
N GLN A 78 3.19 -2.69 -10.91
CA GLN A 78 2.98 -4.11 -10.62
C GLN A 78 1.87 -4.35 -9.60
N THR A 79 1.80 -3.53 -8.55
CA THR A 79 0.75 -3.60 -7.54
C THR A 79 -0.60 -3.18 -8.11
N SER A 80 -0.59 -2.14 -8.97
CA SER A 80 -1.75 -1.64 -9.71
C SER A 80 -2.36 -2.72 -10.62
N LEU A 81 -1.53 -3.45 -11.37
CA LEU A 81 -1.95 -4.57 -12.21
C LEU A 81 -2.50 -5.75 -11.41
N ASN A 82 -1.89 -6.07 -10.26
CA ASN A 82 -2.40 -7.12 -9.36
C ASN A 82 -3.79 -6.79 -8.80
N LEU A 83 -4.07 -5.51 -8.53
CA LEU A 83 -5.41 -5.06 -8.13
C LEU A 83 -6.42 -5.23 -9.27
N LEU A 84 -6.03 -4.88 -10.50
CA LEU A 84 -6.88 -5.04 -11.68
C LEU A 84 -7.20 -6.51 -11.97
N ASP A 85 -6.26 -7.43 -11.75
CA ASP A 85 -6.49 -8.88 -11.92
C ASP A 85 -7.58 -9.44 -10.99
N CYS A 86 -7.93 -8.70 -9.92
CA CYS A 86 -9.04 -9.04 -9.03
C CYS A 86 -10.41 -8.64 -9.60
N CYS A 87 -10.41 -7.78 -10.61
CA CYS A 87 -11.60 -7.27 -11.27
C CYS A 87 -11.91 -8.12 -12.51
N LYS A 88 -13.18 -8.49 -12.66
CA LYS A 88 -13.70 -9.20 -13.83
C LYS A 88 -14.84 -8.40 -14.43
N ILE A 89 -15.05 -8.51 -15.74
CA ILE A 89 -16.18 -7.88 -16.42
C ILE A 89 -17.27 -8.91 -16.70
N LYS A 90 -18.53 -8.53 -16.47
CA LYS A 90 -19.70 -9.28 -16.95
C LYS A 90 -20.21 -8.57 -18.20
N ARG A 91 -19.85 -9.09 -19.38
CA ARG A 91 -20.18 -8.48 -20.68
C ARG A 91 -21.69 -8.49 -20.95
N ASP A 92 -22.38 -9.55 -20.53
CA ASP A 92 -23.84 -9.66 -20.62
C ASP A 92 -24.45 -9.61 -19.22
N PRO A 93 -24.79 -8.42 -18.70
CA PRO A 93 -25.37 -8.28 -17.37
C PRO A 93 -26.74 -8.96 -17.25
N GLU A 94 -27.54 -8.95 -18.33
CA GLU A 94 -28.88 -9.54 -18.40
C GLU A 94 -28.87 -11.07 -18.44
N ASN A 95 -27.75 -11.70 -18.83
CA ASN A 95 -27.65 -13.15 -18.85
C ASN A 95 -27.14 -13.68 -17.50
N PRO A 96 -27.96 -14.41 -16.72
CA PRO A 96 -27.53 -14.99 -15.44
C PRO A 96 -26.48 -16.10 -15.58
N LEU A 97 -26.34 -16.70 -16.77
CA LEU A 97 -25.34 -17.74 -17.05
C LEU A 97 -24.00 -17.16 -17.52
N ALA A 98 -23.93 -15.87 -17.86
CA ALA A 98 -22.71 -15.23 -18.30
C ALA A 98 -21.69 -15.14 -17.16
N LYS A 99 -20.59 -15.87 -17.31
CA LYS A 99 -19.51 -15.92 -16.32
C LYS A 99 -18.66 -14.64 -16.39
N PRO A 100 -18.30 -14.03 -15.24
CA PRO A 100 -17.37 -12.92 -15.21
C PRO A 100 -16.02 -13.32 -15.82
N SER A 101 -15.57 -12.55 -16.81
CA SER A 101 -14.35 -12.80 -17.56
C SER A 101 -13.26 -11.80 -17.19
N LYS A 102 -12.01 -12.13 -17.50
CA LYS A 102 -10.89 -11.18 -17.32
C LYS A 102 -11.12 -9.94 -18.18
N ILE A 103 -10.82 -8.77 -17.61
CA ILE A 103 -10.84 -7.48 -18.31
C ILE A 103 -9.77 -7.51 -19.41
N LEU A 104 -10.16 -7.19 -20.64
CA LEU A 104 -9.26 -7.01 -21.76
C LEU A 104 -8.96 -5.52 -21.96
N GLU A 105 -7.87 -5.22 -22.66
CA GLU A 105 -7.43 -3.84 -22.90
C GLU A 105 -8.49 -2.99 -23.62
N GLY A 106 -9.27 -3.61 -24.51
CA GLY A 106 -10.40 -2.95 -25.19
C GLY A 106 -11.69 -2.83 -24.38
N ASP A 107 -11.78 -3.43 -23.17
CA ASP A 107 -12.99 -3.36 -22.35
C ASP A 107 -13.07 -2.04 -21.54
N LEU A 108 -11.96 -1.31 -21.41
CA LEU A 108 -11.86 -0.05 -20.67
C LEU A 108 -11.59 1.11 -21.62
N GLU A 109 -12.54 2.03 -21.74
CA GLU A 109 -12.40 3.20 -22.61
C GLU A 109 -12.15 4.50 -21.83
N ASP A 110 -12.53 4.54 -20.56
CA ASP A 110 -12.38 5.71 -19.70
C ASP A 110 -11.28 5.48 -18.64
N PRO A 111 -10.23 6.32 -18.59
CA PRO A 111 -9.18 6.21 -17.58
C PRO A 111 -9.70 6.41 -16.15
N ILE A 112 -10.83 7.11 -15.97
CA ILE A 112 -11.44 7.29 -14.64
C ILE A 112 -11.99 5.95 -14.13
N THR A 113 -12.61 5.15 -15.01
CA THR A 113 -13.11 3.80 -14.67
C THR A 113 -12.00 2.91 -14.13
N PHE A 114 -10.82 2.96 -14.75
CA PHE A 114 -9.66 2.18 -14.30
C PHE A 114 -9.27 2.53 -12.86
N MET A 115 -9.17 3.82 -12.54
CA MET A 115 -8.86 4.27 -11.19
C MET A 115 -9.95 3.89 -10.18
N GLU A 116 -11.23 4.01 -10.55
CA GLU A 116 -12.35 3.60 -9.69
C GLU A 116 -12.30 2.11 -9.36
N LEU A 117 -12.10 1.24 -10.36
CA LEU A 117 -12.02 -0.20 -10.14
C LEU A 117 -10.88 -0.58 -9.18
N GLN A 118 -9.74 0.09 -9.30
CA GLN A 118 -8.61 -0.12 -8.40
C GLN A 118 -8.91 0.32 -6.97
N ASN A 119 -9.56 1.48 -6.80
CA ASN A 119 -9.96 1.96 -5.48
C ASN A 119 -10.95 1.01 -4.82
N VAL A 120 -11.91 0.50 -5.57
CA VAL A 120 -12.90 -0.47 -5.07
C VAL A 120 -12.23 -1.81 -4.72
N ALA A 121 -11.33 -2.31 -5.57
CA ALA A 121 -10.54 -3.51 -5.29
C ALA A 121 -9.66 -3.34 -4.05
N LEU A 122 -8.99 -2.20 -3.90
CA LEU A 122 -8.15 -1.89 -2.75
C LEU A 122 -8.97 -1.80 -1.46
N ASN A 123 -10.15 -1.18 -1.52
CA ASN A 123 -11.07 -1.09 -0.39
C ASN A 123 -11.52 -2.49 0.09
N LEU A 124 -11.73 -3.43 -0.84
CA LEU A 124 -12.05 -4.81 -0.50
C LEU A 124 -10.91 -5.51 0.27
N HIS A 125 -9.67 -5.03 0.16
CA HIS A 125 -8.48 -5.58 0.82
C HIS A 125 -8.00 -4.75 2.02
N ILE A 126 -8.75 -3.72 2.41
CA ILE A 126 -8.33 -2.77 3.46
C ILE A 126 -8.05 -3.44 4.81
N ASP A 127 -8.77 -4.50 5.15
CA ASP A 127 -8.59 -5.27 6.39
C ASP A 127 -7.20 -5.91 6.47
N PHE A 128 -6.68 -6.37 5.34
CA PHE A 128 -5.34 -6.97 5.25
C PHE A 128 -4.26 -5.91 5.38
N ILE A 129 -4.47 -4.74 4.77
CA ILE A 129 -3.56 -3.61 4.89
C ILE A 129 -3.46 -3.16 6.35
N LYS A 130 -4.60 -3.09 7.08
CA LYS A 130 -4.65 -2.80 8.53
C LYS A 130 -3.88 -3.80 9.35
N ALA A 131 -4.13 -5.10 9.12
CA ALA A 131 -3.45 -6.16 9.86
C ALA A 131 -1.94 -6.12 9.63
N THR A 132 -1.52 -5.93 8.38
CA THR A 132 -0.11 -5.86 7.99
C THR A 132 0.56 -4.59 8.50
N SER A 133 -0.12 -3.44 8.47
CA SER A 133 0.43 -2.18 8.95
C SER A 133 0.77 -2.25 10.43
N PHE A 134 -0.06 -2.92 11.24
CA PHE A 134 0.22 -3.11 12.66
C PHE A 134 1.49 -3.95 12.89
N GLN A 135 1.68 -5.01 12.09
CA GLN A 135 2.89 -5.84 12.16
C GLN A 135 4.15 -5.08 11.73
N LEU A 136 4.06 -4.29 10.66
CA LEU A 136 5.19 -3.52 10.14
C LEU A 136 5.54 -2.33 11.03
N ALA A 137 4.56 -1.66 11.65
CA ALA A 137 4.79 -0.57 12.61
C ALA A 137 5.74 -1.01 13.73
N PHE A 138 5.46 -2.18 14.31
CA PHE A 138 6.28 -2.78 15.35
C PHE A 138 7.71 -3.10 14.86
N ALA A 139 7.84 -3.59 13.62
CA ALA A 139 9.15 -3.86 13.01
C ALA A 139 9.93 -2.57 12.73
N THR A 140 9.28 -1.48 12.31
CA THR A 140 9.95 -0.21 12.03
C THR A 140 10.39 0.53 13.28
N GLU A 141 9.60 0.50 14.36
CA GLU A 141 10.01 1.09 15.64
C GLU A 141 11.21 0.37 16.24
N THR A 142 11.21 -0.97 16.20
CA THR A 142 12.34 -1.77 16.69
C THR A 142 13.61 -1.57 15.86
N LEU A 143 13.49 -1.44 14.53
CA LEU A 143 14.62 -1.13 13.65
C LEU A 143 15.13 0.31 13.84
N SER A 144 14.23 1.29 14.00
CA SER A 144 14.58 2.69 14.28
C SER A 144 15.32 2.82 15.62
N GLN A 145 14.82 2.18 16.68
CA GLN A 145 15.50 2.14 17.99
C GLN A 145 16.86 1.43 17.90
N ALA A 146 16.96 0.34 17.15
CA ALA A 146 18.23 -0.37 16.92
C ALA A 146 19.23 0.47 16.09
N GLN A 147 18.78 1.24 15.11
CA GLN A 147 19.61 2.16 14.32
C GLN A 147 20.09 3.35 15.15
N MET A 148 19.21 3.95 15.95
CA MET A 148 19.55 5.00 16.91
C MET A 148 20.56 4.51 17.95
N ALA A 149 20.42 3.28 18.45
CA ALA A 149 21.38 2.65 19.36
C ALA A 149 22.74 2.37 18.70
N ARG A 150 22.77 2.00 17.42
CA ARG A 150 24.02 1.83 16.64
C ARG A 150 24.71 3.16 16.36
N GLN A 151 23.98 4.23 16.04
CA GLN A 151 24.55 5.57 15.86
C GLN A 151 25.17 6.12 17.16
N LYS A 152 24.51 5.93 18.31
CA LYS A 152 25.10 6.29 19.61
C LYS A 152 26.39 5.54 19.93
N LYS A 153 26.48 4.24 19.60
CA LYS A 153 27.74 3.46 19.74
C LYS A 153 28.85 3.96 18.80
N GLY A 154 28.51 4.30 17.56
CA GLY A 154 29.47 4.85 16.58
C GLY A 154 30.03 6.22 16.99
N GLN A 155 29.18 7.11 17.51
CA GLN A 155 29.61 8.42 18.04
C GLN A 155 30.48 8.28 19.30
N ASN A 156 30.13 7.38 20.22
CA ASN A 156 30.92 7.17 21.44
C ASN A 156 32.32 6.57 21.14
N CYS A 157 32.44 5.74 20.10
CA CYS A 157 33.73 5.20 19.66
C CYS A 157 34.65 6.27 19.02
N GLN A 158 34.08 7.28 18.34
CA GLN A 158 34.85 8.41 17.79
C GLN A 158 35.32 9.41 18.86
N ILE A 159 34.61 9.53 19.98
CA ILE A 159 35.02 10.42 21.09
C ILE A 159 36.22 9.84 21.85
N ILE A 160 36.29 8.50 22.00
CA ILE A 160 37.42 7.82 22.66
C ILE A 160 38.70 7.87 21.79
N THR A 161 38.58 7.83 20.47
CA THR A 161 39.75 7.91 19.57
C THR A 161 40.32 9.32 19.44
N LYS A 162 39.49 10.38 19.56
CA LYS A 162 39.95 11.77 19.58
C LYS A 162 40.65 12.15 20.90
N THR A 163 40.25 11.57 22.03
CA THR A 163 40.86 11.87 23.35
C THR A 163 42.21 11.19 23.58
N LYS A 164 42.55 10.12 22.85
CA LYS A 164 43.89 9.51 22.91
C LYS A 164 44.96 10.19 22.06
N LYS A 165 44.59 11.04 21.09
CA LYS A 165 45.54 11.65 20.14
C LYS A 165 46.18 12.96 20.63
N SER A 166 45.77 13.49 21.80
CA SER A 166 46.29 14.75 22.36
C SER A 166 47.33 14.61 23.48
N ARG A 167 47.84 13.39 23.76
CA ARG A 167 48.89 13.15 24.77
C ARG A 167 50.20 12.62 24.19
N PHE A 168 50.71 13.20 23.12
CA PHE A 168 52.10 13.01 22.71
C PHE A 168 52.63 14.30 22.11
N HIS A 169 53.13 15.20 22.98
CA HIS A 169 54.08 16.23 22.60
C HIS A 169 55.48 15.66 22.83
N PRO A 170 56.34 15.52 21.81
CA PRO A 170 57.76 15.31 22.04
C PRO A 170 58.37 16.65 22.48
N LEU A 171 58.91 16.70 23.69
CA LEU A 171 59.88 17.69 24.12
C LEU A 171 61.21 17.32 23.46
N PHE A 172 61.61 18.04 22.42
CA PHE A 172 63.01 18.29 22.06
C PHE A 172 63.09 19.57 21.24
#